data_AF-A0A0P1KUW5-F1
#
_entry.id   AF-A0A0P1KUW5-F1
#
_cell.length_a   1.000
_cell.length_b   1.000
_cell.length_c   1.000
_cell.angle_alpha   90.00
_cell.angle_beta   90.00
_cell.angle_gamma   90.00
#
_symmetry.space_group_name_H-M   'P 1'
#
loop_
_entity.id
_entity.type
_entity.pdbx_description
1 polymer ?
#
loop_
_entity_poly.entity_id
_entity_poly.type
_entity_poly.pdbx_seq_one_letter_code
_entity_poly.pdbx_strand_id
1 'polypeptide(L)'
;MTKSTECGAITGLYLNSRLFYLQCPTPLFTIFVLSPHCSTAMIELKNRLIRGSICFAILQATEALVVPRSVSDFHKIGTQDDLFPFLAGDGPYFSYPGDYGIPVELPTGCKLSQVQLLARHGERYPTKNKAKKLSKTWGKLQEYSKKFNGSLSFLNEDYRFFIESSDVLEMETTTTNSVNAINPYTGEMDAKKHAQEFLALYGELLDPSKEFAVFAASSQRVHDTAKYFIESLGSDYNISLQVVSEEPESGANNLSPGYSCPAWDADEFSEITDSFSTDYLKEISIRLNNENKGLNLTSSDATNLFAWCAFELNARGFSDVCNIFTREEFLNYAYQDDLESYYQDGPGNPMIQAVGTNLFNASVELLKQSEELSQRAWLSFTHDTDILNYLTTIGLFDDGKKLNATHVPFRDHVFHKSWMIPQGARVYTQKFQCQNDSYVRYVVNDAVIPIESCSSGPGFSCEIEEFYQYAEQRMAGQDFFKVCNTSSVSNVTDLTFYWDWETKNYNSTLLKA
;
A
#
# COMPACT_ATOMS: atom_id res chain seq x y z
N MET A 1 61.03 -16.14 17.66
CA MET A 1 61.24 -15.50 18.99
C MET A 1 59.97 -14.73 19.30
N THR A 2 58.91 -15.32 19.87
CA THR A 2 58.69 -15.63 21.31
C THR A 2 58.56 -14.41 22.23
N LYS A 3 57.30 -14.02 22.48
CA LYS A 3 56.67 -13.42 23.67
C LYS A 3 55.21 -13.14 23.25
N SER A 4 54.10 -13.64 23.81
CA SER A 4 53.74 -14.06 25.19
C SER A 4 54.00 -12.95 26.22
N THR A 5 53.05 -12.50 27.04
CA THR A 5 51.62 -12.84 27.19
C THR A 5 50.91 -11.61 27.85
N GLU A 6 49.70 -11.56 28.44
CA GLU A 6 48.71 -12.56 28.91
C GLU A 6 47.29 -11.92 28.94
N CYS A 7 46.22 -12.72 29.00
CA CYS A 7 44.87 -12.23 29.38
C CYS A 7 44.60 -12.53 30.86
N GLY A 8 44.09 -11.56 31.61
CA GLY A 8 43.60 -11.74 32.97
C GLY A 8 42.08 -11.58 33.03
N ALA A 9 41.37 -12.61 33.52
CA ALA A 9 39.93 -12.55 33.75
C ALA A 9 39.64 -12.51 35.27
N ILE A 10 38.73 -11.63 35.69
CA ILE A 10 38.07 -11.71 37.01
C ILE A 10 36.57 -11.49 36.82
N THR A 11 35.79 -12.32 37.50
CA THR A 11 34.33 -12.43 37.41
C THR A 11 33.57 -11.49 38.34
N GLY A 12 32.52 -10.85 37.81
CA GLY A 12 31.20 -10.77 38.44
C GLY A 12 30.94 -9.72 39.54
N LEU A 13 29.97 -8.83 39.28
CA LEU A 13 29.00 -8.35 40.27
C LEU A 13 27.80 -7.68 39.57
N TYR A 14 26.58 -8.09 39.91
CA TYR A 14 25.33 -7.46 39.50
C TYR A 14 25.09 -6.16 40.29
N LEU A 15 24.58 -5.10 39.63
CA LEU A 15 23.41 -4.30 40.05
C LEU A 15 23.20 -3.01 39.22
N ASN A 16 21.92 -2.68 39.00
CA ASN A 16 21.36 -1.38 38.58
C ASN A 16 21.79 -0.78 37.22
N SER A 17 21.00 -1.09 36.20
CA SER A 17 20.89 -0.33 34.96
C SER A 17 20.37 1.10 35.19
N ARG A 18 21.25 2.09 35.04
CA ARG A 18 20.88 3.46 34.63
C ARG A 18 21.49 3.73 33.27
N LEU A 19 20.70 4.29 32.34
CA LEU A 19 21.20 4.69 31.03
C LEU A 19 22.32 5.71 31.18
N PHE A 20 23.48 5.43 30.58
CA PHE A 20 24.50 6.42 30.27
C PHE A 20 24.51 6.64 28.76
N TYR A 21 24.30 7.89 28.34
CA TYR A 21 24.54 8.31 26.97
C TYR A 21 26.03 8.15 26.63
N LEU A 22 26.34 7.31 25.65
CA LEU A 22 27.67 7.22 25.06
C LEU A 22 27.75 8.11 23.82
N GLN A 23 28.55 9.17 23.94
CA GLN A 23 28.74 10.20 22.93
C GLN A 23 29.94 9.82 22.05
N CYS A 24 29.70 9.27 20.86
CA CYS A 24 30.77 8.92 19.92
C CYS A 24 31.32 10.16 19.18
N PRO A 25 32.65 10.30 19.02
CA PRO A 25 33.24 11.40 18.26
C PRO A 25 33.23 11.14 16.75
N THR A 26 33.03 12.24 16.01
CA THR A 26 33.04 12.43 14.55
C THR A 26 34.00 11.56 13.71
N PRO A 27 33.57 11.08 12.52
CA PRO A 27 34.49 10.64 11.47
C PRO A 27 35.04 11.85 10.68
N LEU A 28 36.29 11.77 10.20
CA LEU A 28 36.92 12.82 9.42
C LEU A 28 36.41 12.86 7.97
N PHE A 29 36.03 14.05 7.50
CA PHE A 29 35.94 14.35 6.07
C PHE A 29 37.35 14.45 5.46
N THR A 30 37.63 13.67 4.43
CA THR A 30 38.82 13.87 3.57
C THR A 30 38.42 14.66 2.34
N ILE A 31 38.73 15.96 2.33
CA ILE A 31 38.54 16.84 1.17
C ILE A 31 39.85 16.88 0.37
N PHE A 32 39.81 16.46 -0.89
CA PHE A 32 40.93 16.69 -1.82
C PHE A 32 40.96 18.15 -2.25
N VAL A 33 41.87 18.93 -1.66
CA VAL A 33 42.19 20.30 -2.09
C VAL A 33 43.25 20.24 -3.18
N LEU A 34 42.89 20.61 -4.42
CA LEU A 34 43.87 20.86 -5.48
C LEU A 34 44.50 22.25 -5.31
N SER A 35 45.82 22.29 -5.17
CA SER A 35 46.60 23.53 -5.05
C SER A 35 46.73 24.25 -6.40
N PRO A 36 46.64 25.58 -6.47
CA PRO A 36 46.88 26.34 -7.69
C PRO A 36 48.38 26.53 -7.96
N HIS A 37 48.78 26.62 -9.23
CA HIS A 37 49.85 27.49 -9.79
C HIS A 37 50.20 27.04 -11.23
N CYS A 38 49.80 27.81 -12.26
CA CYS A 38 50.71 28.47 -13.20
C CYS A 38 49.94 29.35 -14.20
N SER A 39 50.58 30.40 -14.71
CA SER A 39 49.92 31.52 -15.39
C SER A 39 49.89 31.42 -16.92
N THR A 40 48.84 32.01 -17.52
CA THR A 40 48.83 32.75 -18.80
C THR A 40 49.58 32.18 -20.02
N ALA A 41 48.82 31.72 -21.02
CA ALA A 41 49.08 32.02 -22.44
C ALA A 41 47.80 31.85 -23.29
N MET A 42 47.32 32.93 -23.92
CA MET A 42 46.50 32.82 -25.14
C MET A 42 47.45 32.62 -26.33
N ILE A 43 47.17 31.67 -27.23
CA ILE A 43 47.63 31.67 -28.63
C ILE A 43 46.71 30.79 -29.50
N GLU A 44 46.58 31.21 -30.75
CA GLU A 44 45.65 30.85 -31.83
C GLU A 44 45.41 29.35 -32.15
N LEU A 45 44.22 29.06 -32.68
CA LEU A 45 43.98 27.89 -33.53
C LEU A 45 44.82 27.94 -34.82
N LYS A 46 45.49 26.85 -35.18
CA LYS A 46 45.81 26.54 -36.60
C LYS A 46 46.10 25.06 -36.88
N ASN A 47 45.18 24.45 -37.62
CA ASN A 47 45.32 23.31 -38.54
C ASN A 47 46.67 22.54 -38.61
N ARG A 48 46.63 21.20 -38.38
CA ARG A 48 46.58 20.22 -39.49
C ARG A 48 46.42 18.75 -39.03
N LEU A 49 45.86 17.97 -39.96
CA LEU A 49 45.53 16.54 -39.92
C LEU A 49 46.66 15.62 -39.43
N ILE A 50 46.28 14.49 -38.81
CA ILE A 50 46.57 13.13 -39.31
C ILE A 50 45.33 12.26 -39.06
N ARG A 51 45.02 11.36 -40.01
CA ARG A 51 43.89 10.40 -39.93
C ARG A 51 44.31 9.15 -39.15
N GLY A 52 43.41 8.60 -38.35
CA GLY A 52 43.53 7.28 -37.73
C GLY A 52 42.23 6.87 -37.06
N SER A 53 41.40 6.08 -37.75
CA SER A 53 40.05 5.74 -37.29
C SER A 53 40.09 4.78 -36.11
N ILE A 54 39.43 5.15 -35.00
CA ILE A 54 38.91 4.20 -34.01
C ILE A 54 37.43 4.56 -33.82
N CYS A 55 36.55 3.65 -34.24
CA CYS A 55 35.13 3.75 -33.92
C CYS A 55 34.94 3.41 -32.44
N PHE A 56 34.65 4.40 -31.60
CA PHE A 56 33.93 4.15 -30.36
C PHE A 56 32.45 4.46 -30.60
N ALA A 57 31.61 3.46 -30.37
CA ALA A 57 30.17 3.62 -30.41
C ALA A 57 29.74 4.59 -29.29
N ILE A 58 28.88 5.55 -29.63
CA ILE A 58 28.28 6.45 -28.66
C ILE A 58 27.15 5.68 -27.96
N LEU A 59 27.43 5.11 -26.79
CA LEU A 59 26.38 4.90 -25.79
C LEU A 59 26.15 6.23 -25.08
N GLN A 60 25.11 6.95 -25.50
CA GLN A 60 24.51 8.02 -24.69
C GLN A 60 23.09 7.60 -24.33
N ALA A 61 23.00 6.93 -23.19
CA ALA A 61 21.80 6.85 -22.38
C ALA A 61 22.20 7.21 -20.95
N THR A 62 22.55 8.49 -20.74
CA THR A 62 22.53 9.06 -19.39
C THR A 62 21.08 9.36 -19.08
N GLU A 63 20.42 8.45 -18.38
CA GLU A 63 19.24 8.82 -17.60
C GLU A 63 19.69 9.93 -16.65
N ALA A 64 19.19 11.14 -16.89
CA ALA A 64 19.48 12.25 -16.01
C ALA A 64 18.73 11.97 -14.70
N LEU A 65 19.47 11.70 -13.62
CA LEU A 65 18.90 11.73 -12.27
C LEU A 65 18.08 13.02 -12.16
N VAL A 66 16.78 12.90 -11.88
CA VAL A 66 15.93 14.06 -11.64
C VAL A 66 16.35 14.65 -10.30
N VAL A 67 17.28 15.60 -10.37
CA VAL A 67 17.77 16.34 -9.20
C VAL A 67 16.57 17.00 -8.52
N PRO A 68 16.38 16.82 -7.20
CA PRO A 68 15.35 17.53 -6.45
C PRO A 68 15.43 19.02 -6.75
N ARG A 69 14.33 19.60 -7.26
CA ARG A 69 14.36 20.93 -7.88
C ARG A 69 14.72 22.05 -6.89
N SER A 70 14.58 21.81 -5.58
CA SER A 70 15.24 22.56 -4.53
C SER A 70 16.01 21.65 -3.57
N VAL A 71 17.21 22.07 -3.20
CA VAL A 71 18.02 21.43 -2.14
C VAL A 71 17.42 21.67 -0.75
N SER A 72 16.58 22.70 -0.59
CA SER A 72 15.98 23.03 0.71
C SER A 72 15.05 21.94 1.22
N ASP A 73 14.27 21.27 0.36
CA ASP A 73 13.24 20.31 0.78
C ASP A 73 13.77 18.90 1.05
N PHE A 74 15.05 18.62 0.76
CA PHE A 74 15.64 17.29 0.93
C PHE A 74 15.47 16.74 2.35
N HIS A 75 15.45 17.61 3.36
CA HIS A 75 15.28 17.25 4.77
C HIS A 75 13.84 16.95 5.20
N LYS A 76 12.83 17.22 4.35
CA LYS A 76 11.41 16.89 4.59
C LYS A 76 11.03 15.52 4.02
N ILE A 77 11.77 15.06 3.00
CA ILE A 77 11.48 13.80 2.31
C ILE A 77 11.66 12.64 3.30
N GLY A 78 10.62 11.82 3.44
CA GLY A 78 10.66 10.65 4.32
C GLY A 78 10.31 10.91 5.79
N THR A 79 9.85 12.11 6.18
CA THR A 79 9.73 12.51 7.61
C THR A 79 8.29 12.64 8.14
N GLN A 80 7.30 12.07 7.46
CA GLN A 80 5.87 12.24 7.76
C GLN A 80 5.10 10.90 7.79
N ASP A 81 5.82 9.81 8.05
CA ASP A 81 5.28 8.44 8.18
C ASP A 81 4.28 8.30 9.34
N ASP A 82 4.49 9.06 10.41
CA ASP A 82 3.59 9.16 11.55
C ASP A 82 2.18 9.75 11.24
N LEU A 83 1.93 10.17 10.00
CA LEU A 83 0.61 10.56 9.50
C LEU A 83 -0.16 9.42 8.82
N PHE A 84 0.52 8.42 8.26
CA PHE A 84 -0.10 7.43 7.35
C PHE A 84 -1.31 6.69 7.97
N PRO A 85 -1.31 6.33 9.27
CA PRO A 85 -2.48 5.75 9.97
C PRO A 85 -3.74 6.63 10.04
N PHE A 86 -3.70 7.85 9.48
CA PHE A 86 -4.81 8.81 9.48
C PHE A 86 -5.15 9.34 8.08
N LEU A 87 -4.63 8.73 7.01
CA LEU A 87 -4.77 9.19 5.63
C LEU A 87 -5.77 8.36 4.79
N ALA A 88 -6.80 7.79 5.41
CA ALA A 88 -7.95 7.18 4.71
C ALA A 88 -7.60 6.07 3.68
N GLY A 89 -6.42 5.46 3.78
CA GLY A 89 -5.89 4.55 2.76
C GLY A 89 -5.52 5.22 1.43
N ASP A 90 -5.55 6.55 1.31
CA ASP A 90 -5.06 7.30 0.15
C ASP A 90 -3.52 7.48 0.19
N GLY A 91 -2.91 7.49 1.39
CA GLY A 91 -1.47 7.68 1.63
C GLY A 91 -0.61 6.39 1.63
N PRO A 92 0.72 6.51 1.82
CA PRO A 92 1.68 5.40 1.61
C PRO A 92 1.52 4.18 2.50
N TYR A 93 2.19 3.08 2.14
CA TYR A 93 2.22 1.83 2.90
C TYR A 93 2.81 2.01 4.32
N PHE A 94 2.22 1.29 5.28
CA PHE A 94 2.77 1.07 6.61
C PHE A 94 2.29 -0.27 7.17
N SER A 95 3.09 -0.88 8.05
CA SER A 95 2.71 -2.11 8.76
C SER A 95 1.58 -1.85 9.77
N TYR A 96 0.71 -2.83 9.99
CA TYR A 96 -0.50 -2.71 10.81
C TYR A 96 -0.18 -2.24 12.25
N PRO A 97 -0.67 -1.06 12.69
CA PRO A 97 -0.29 -0.48 14.00
C PRO A 97 -0.79 -1.27 15.22
N GLY A 98 -1.79 -2.12 15.05
CA GLY A 98 -2.36 -2.95 16.12
C GLY A 98 -1.65 -4.29 16.31
N ASP A 99 -0.35 -4.40 15.96
CA ASP A 99 0.43 -5.63 16.16
C ASP A 99 0.42 -6.10 17.62
N TYR A 100 0.12 -7.38 17.81
CA TYR A 100 0.10 -8.06 19.10
C TYR A 100 1.49 -8.57 19.53
N GLY A 101 2.53 -8.33 18.73
CA GLY A 101 3.90 -8.80 18.96
C GLY A 101 4.10 -10.28 18.63
N ILE A 102 3.26 -10.82 17.72
CA ILE A 102 3.30 -12.23 17.30
C ILE A 102 4.24 -12.33 16.09
N PRO A 103 5.32 -13.15 16.14
CA PRO A 103 6.25 -13.26 15.02
C PRO A 103 5.61 -13.72 13.70
N VAL A 104 5.97 -13.01 12.62
CA VAL A 104 5.55 -13.31 11.23
C VAL A 104 6.27 -14.55 10.69
N GLU A 105 7.47 -14.83 11.20
CA GLU A 105 8.18 -16.09 10.95
C GLU A 105 7.36 -17.28 11.47
N LEU A 106 7.55 -18.45 10.86
CA LEU A 106 6.90 -19.67 11.32
C LEU A 106 7.42 -20.11 12.70
N PRO A 107 6.57 -20.67 13.58
CA PRO A 107 7.02 -21.22 14.85
C PRO A 107 8.06 -22.34 14.68
N THR A 108 8.97 -22.47 15.63
CA THR A 108 10.06 -23.46 15.58
C THR A 108 9.53 -24.89 15.42
N GLY A 109 9.99 -25.57 14.37
CA GLY A 109 9.58 -26.95 14.05
C GLY A 109 8.35 -27.05 13.14
N CYS A 110 7.80 -25.92 12.70
CA CYS A 110 6.80 -25.85 11.64
C CYS A 110 7.47 -25.65 10.27
N LYS A 111 6.77 -26.05 9.19
CA LYS A 111 7.21 -25.88 7.80
C LYS A 111 6.05 -25.37 6.94
N LEU A 112 6.33 -24.40 6.06
CA LEU A 112 5.32 -23.85 5.16
C LEU A 112 4.95 -24.86 4.07
N SER A 113 3.65 -25.01 3.80
CA SER A 113 3.13 -25.84 2.71
C SER A 113 2.49 -25.00 1.61
N GLN A 114 1.80 -23.91 1.96
CA GLN A 114 1.23 -22.96 0.99
C GLN A 114 1.25 -21.53 1.54
N VAL A 115 1.35 -20.54 0.64
CA VAL A 115 1.03 -19.14 0.93
C VAL A 115 0.08 -18.61 -0.14
N GLN A 116 -0.86 -17.77 0.27
CA GLN A 116 -1.68 -16.95 -0.62
C GLN A 116 -1.42 -15.49 -0.26
N LEU A 117 -1.26 -14.62 -1.25
CA LEU A 117 -1.13 -13.17 -1.11
C LEU A 117 -2.30 -12.53 -1.86
N LEU A 118 -3.10 -11.73 -1.16
CA LEU A 118 -3.99 -10.74 -1.77
C LEU A 118 -3.41 -9.35 -1.47
N ALA A 119 -2.94 -8.67 -2.53
CA ALA A 119 -2.24 -7.40 -2.46
C ALA A 119 -3.04 -6.28 -3.16
N ARG A 120 -2.97 -5.05 -2.63
CA ARG A 120 -3.46 -3.86 -3.31
C ARG A 120 -2.41 -3.40 -4.32
N HIS A 121 -2.83 -2.61 -5.30
CA HIS A 121 -1.89 -1.74 -6.00
C HIS A 121 -1.07 -0.86 -5.03
N GLY A 122 0.16 -0.51 -5.43
CA GLY A 122 1.03 0.42 -4.70
C GLY A 122 0.52 1.87 -4.74
N GLU A 123 1.30 2.79 -4.16
CA GLU A 123 0.98 4.21 -4.14
C GLU A 123 0.72 4.75 -5.55
N ARG A 124 -0.36 5.53 -5.68
CA ARG A 124 -0.80 6.09 -6.97
C ARG A 124 -1.08 7.58 -6.87
N TYR A 125 -1.20 8.22 -8.04
CA TYR A 125 -1.81 9.53 -8.17
C TYR A 125 -3.34 9.49 -7.88
N PRO A 126 -3.99 10.65 -7.67
CA PRO A 126 -5.43 10.71 -7.44
C PRO A 126 -6.23 10.23 -8.64
N THR A 127 -7.46 9.76 -8.38
CA THR A 127 -8.41 9.46 -9.44
C THR A 127 -8.79 10.72 -10.22
N LYS A 128 -9.25 10.61 -11.48
CA LYS A 128 -9.66 11.76 -12.31
C LYS A 128 -10.70 12.64 -11.61
N ASN A 129 -11.64 12.00 -10.91
CA ASN A 129 -12.66 12.69 -10.12
C ASN A 129 -12.08 13.38 -8.87
N LYS A 130 -11.14 12.75 -8.15
CA LYS A 130 -10.46 13.38 -7.00
C LYS A 130 -9.57 14.53 -7.46
N ALA A 131 -8.77 14.34 -8.51
CA ALA A 131 -7.92 15.36 -9.11
C ALA A 131 -8.71 16.60 -9.58
N LYS A 132 -9.88 16.42 -10.18
CA LYS A 132 -10.78 17.55 -10.53
C LYS A 132 -11.21 18.35 -9.30
N LYS A 133 -11.45 17.70 -8.16
CA LYS A 133 -11.74 18.37 -6.88
C LYS A 133 -10.49 19.12 -6.35
N LEU A 134 -9.32 18.48 -6.35
CA LEU A 134 -8.05 19.09 -5.93
C LEU A 134 -7.70 20.33 -6.77
N SER A 135 -7.75 20.22 -8.11
CA SER A 135 -7.47 21.34 -9.03
C SER A 135 -8.42 22.52 -8.85
N LYS A 136 -9.68 22.28 -8.42
CA LYS A 136 -10.62 23.37 -8.09
C LYS A 136 -10.20 24.11 -6.82
N THR A 137 -9.75 23.39 -5.79
CA THR A 137 -9.21 23.99 -4.56
C THR A 137 -7.88 24.71 -4.83
N TRP A 138 -7.01 24.14 -5.68
CA TRP A 138 -5.78 24.80 -6.13
C TRP A 138 -6.07 26.10 -6.89
N GLY A 139 -7.06 26.11 -7.79
CA GLY A 139 -7.46 27.33 -8.52
C GLY A 139 -7.82 28.50 -7.59
N LYS A 140 -8.56 28.23 -6.50
CA LYS A 140 -8.85 29.26 -5.47
C LYS A 140 -7.59 29.79 -4.79
N LEU A 141 -6.62 28.93 -4.52
CA LEU A 141 -5.33 29.34 -3.94
C LEU A 141 -4.55 30.20 -4.96
N GLN A 142 -4.52 29.82 -6.24
CA GLN A 142 -3.84 30.61 -7.29
C GLN A 142 -4.51 31.99 -7.55
N GLU A 143 -5.83 32.09 -7.42
CA GLU A 143 -6.57 33.35 -7.56
C GLU A 143 -6.38 34.32 -6.37
N TYR A 144 -5.78 33.86 -5.26
CA TYR A 144 -5.57 34.68 -4.07
C TYR A 144 -4.43 35.70 -4.28
N SER A 145 -4.81 36.96 -4.46
CA SER A 145 -3.90 38.07 -4.84
C SER A 145 -3.07 38.67 -3.70
N LYS A 146 -3.03 38.05 -2.51
CA LYS A 146 -2.31 38.54 -1.32
C LYS A 146 -1.29 37.52 -0.84
N LYS A 147 -0.30 37.97 -0.07
CA LYS A 147 0.59 37.07 0.67
C LYS A 147 -0.22 36.16 1.61
N PHE A 148 0.02 34.86 1.56
CA PHE A 148 -0.53 33.89 2.50
C PHE A 148 0.09 34.03 3.88
N ASN A 149 -0.68 33.72 4.92
CA ASN A 149 -0.26 33.74 6.33
C ASN A 149 -0.67 32.44 7.02
N GLY A 150 -0.11 32.21 8.21
CA GLY A 150 -0.43 31.05 9.04
C GLY A 150 -0.12 29.73 8.36
N SER A 151 -1.05 28.77 8.44
CA SER A 151 -0.90 27.41 7.90
C SER A 151 -0.65 27.37 6.38
N LEU A 152 -1.06 28.39 5.63
CA LEU A 152 -0.84 28.48 4.18
C LEU A 152 0.43 29.24 3.78
N SER A 153 1.25 29.68 4.75
CA SER A 153 2.40 30.56 4.46
C SER A 153 3.47 29.94 3.54
N PHE A 154 3.57 28.62 3.46
CA PHE A 154 4.45 27.90 2.52
C PHE A 154 4.10 28.16 1.04
N LEU A 155 2.85 28.53 0.74
CA LEU A 155 2.40 28.90 -0.63
C LEU A 155 3.01 30.21 -1.14
N ASN A 156 3.74 30.97 -0.30
CA ASN A 156 4.51 32.14 -0.73
C ASN A 156 5.92 31.80 -1.24
N GLU A 157 6.37 30.57 -1.02
CA GLU A 157 7.67 30.08 -1.46
C GLU A 157 7.52 29.53 -2.90
N ASP A 158 8.44 28.69 -3.39
CA ASP A 158 8.38 28.12 -4.74
C ASP A 158 7.45 26.90 -4.85
N TYR A 159 6.40 26.85 -4.03
CA TYR A 159 5.43 25.76 -4.02
C TYR A 159 4.73 25.57 -5.38
N ARG A 160 4.68 24.32 -5.84
CA ARG A 160 3.99 23.89 -7.05
C ARG A 160 2.99 22.80 -6.72
N PHE A 161 1.90 22.72 -7.47
CA PHE A 161 0.97 21.59 -7.41
C PHE A 161 1.65 20.31 -7.90
N PHE A 162 1.47 19.21 -7.17
CA PHE A 162 2.14 17.93 -7.45
C PHE A 162 1.63 17.23 -8.72
N ILE A 163 0.44 17.56 -9.20
CA ILE A 163 -0.12 17.03 -10.46
C ILE A 163 0.37 17.90 -11.62
N GLU A 164 1.56 17.60 -12.18
CA GLU A 164 2.14 18.38 -13.30
C GLU A 164 1.47 18.07 -14.67
N SER A 165 0.80 16.92 -14.84
CA SER A 165 0.06 16.54 -16.05
C SER A 165 -1.23 15.78 -15.72
N SER A 166 -2.20 15.77 -16.65
CA SER A 166 -3.34 14.84 -16.59
C SER A 166 -2.97 13.39 -16.87
N ASP A 167 -1.81 13.15 -17.51
CA ASP A 167 -1.41 11.82 -17.97
C ASP A 167 -0.91 10.90 -16.84
N VAL A 168 -0.61 11.47 -15.67
CA VAL A 168 -0.23 10.70 -14.47
C VAL A 168 -1.43 10.33 -13.59
N LEU A 169 -2.63 10.84 -13.87
CA LEU A 169 -3.82 10.55 -13.06
C LEU A 169 -4.15 9.06 -13.09
N GLU A 170 -4.62 8.53 -11.95
CA GLU A 170 -4.91 7.09 -11.72
C GLU A 170 -3.70 6.14 -11.77
N MET A 171 -2.57 6.56 -12.36
CA MET A 171 -1.35 5.77 -12.49
C MET A 171 -0.66 5.55 -11.15
N GLU A 172 -0.01 4.40 -11.01
CA GLU A 172 0.94 4.12 -9.94
C GLU A 172 2.10 5.14 -9.97
N THR A 173 2.61 5.53 -8.80
CA THR A 173 3.77 6.41 -8.69
C THR A 173 5.05 5.60 -8.88
N THR A 174 5.96 6.17 -9.66
CA THR A 174 7.22 5.54 -10.06
C THR A 174 8.38 6.50 -9.78
N THR A 175 9.59 5.97 -9.81
CA THR A 175 10.83 6.77 -9.76
C THR A 175 10.96 7.78 -10.91
N THR A 176 10.22 7.56 -12.01
CA THR A 176 10.26 8.38 -13.24
C THR A 176 9.10 9.37 -13.39
N ASN A 177 7.93 9.10 -12.79
CA ASN A 177 6.76 9.98 -12.83
C ASN A 177 6.52 10.78 -11.54
N SER A 178 7.29 10.52 -10.47
CA SER A 178 7.24 11.29 -9.23
C SER A 178 7.85 12.69 -9.36
N VAL A 179 7.37 13.62 -8.53
CA VAL A 179 7.87 15.00 -8.44
C VAL A 179 9.33 15.06 -8.01
N ASN A 180 9.77 14.12 -7.16
CA ASN A 180 11.15 13.93 -6.72
C ASN A 180 11.59 12.48 -7.01
N ALA A 181 12.70 12.26 -7.71
CA ALA A 181 13.22 10.90 -7.97
C ALA A 181 13.79 10.18 -6.73
N ILE A 182 13.92 10.87 -5.61
CA ILE A 182 14.27 10.27 -4.30
C ILE A 182 13.07 10.13 -3.36
N ASN A 183 11.85 10.27 -3.88
CA ASN A 183 10.62 9.98 -3.15
C ASN A 183 10.65 8.51 -2.68
N PRO A 184 10.63 8.22 -1.35
CA PRO A 184 10.70 6.85 -0.85
C PRO A 184 9.36 6.10 -0.92
N TYR A 185 8.26 6.80 -1.25
CA TYR A 185 6.88 6.31 -1.15
C TYR A 185 6.24 6.07 -2.54
N THR A 186 7.01 5.53 -3.49
CA THR A 186 6.49 5.21 -4.83
C THR A 186 5.97 3.78 -4.89
N GLY A 187 4.80 3.57 -5.50
CA GLY A 187 4.22 2.23 -5.66
C GLY A 187 5.15 1.25 -6.36
N GLU A 188 5.92 1.74 -7.35
CA GLU A 188 7.03 0.98 -7.95
C GLU A 188 8.00 0.42 -6.90
N MET A 189 8.44 1.23 -5.94
CA MET A 189 9.42 0.81 -4.94
C MET A 189 8.80 0.00 -3.82
N ASP A 190 7.55 0.27 -3.43
CA ASP A 190 6.85 -0.58 -2.46
C ASP A 190 6.64 -1.98 -3.03
N ALA A 191 6.09 -2.11 -4.24
CA ALA A 191 5.94 -3.40 -4.92
C ALA A 191 7.27 -4.17 -5.05
N LYS A 192 8.35 -3.46 -5.39
CA LYS A 192 9.70 -4.06 -5.48
C LYS A 192 10.25 -4.48 -4.12
N LYS A 193 10.03 -3.69 -3.05
CA LYS A 193 10.44 -4.01 -1.68
C LYS A 193 9.64 -5.19 -1.12
N HIS A 194 8.33 -5.17 -1.32
CA HIS A 194 7.39 -6.24 -0.95
C HIS A 194 7.77 -7.58 -1.57
N ALA A 195 8.23 -7.61 -2.83
CA ALA A 195 8.75 -8.83 -3.46
C ALA A 195 10.04 -9.36 -2.80
N GLN A 196 10.96 -8.49 -2.35
CA GLN A 196 12.16 -8.92 -1.61
C GLN A 196 11.80 -9.48 -0.22
N GLU A 197 10.85 -8.84 0.46
CA GLU A 197 10.31 -9.29 1.75
C GLU A 197 9.57 -10.62 1.59
N PHE A 198 8.81 -10.79 0.50
CA PHE A 198 8.19 -12.05 0.11
C PHE A 198 9.23 -13.16 -0.11
N LEU A 199 10.29 -12.91 -0.87
CA LEU A 199 11.35 -13.90 -1.12
C LEU A 199 12.04 -14.33 0.19
N ALA A 200 12.29 -13.38 1.11
CA ALA A 200 12.93 -13.65 2.38
C ALA A 200 12.12 -14.59 3.29
N LEU A 201 10.78 -14.50 3.24
CA LEU A 201 9.88 -15.31 4.07
C LEU A 201 9.38 -16.60 3.37
N TYR A 202 9.17 -16.54 2.05
CA TYR A 202 8.39 -17.52 1.30
C TYR A 202 9.09 -18.07 0.06
N GLY A 203 10.35 -17.67 -0.21
CA GLY A 203 11.11 -18.11 -1.39
C GLY A 203 11.25 -19.63 -1.52
N GLU A 204 11.17 -20.40 -0.42
CA GLU A 204 11.17 -21.87 -0.44
C GLU A 204 9.89 -22.50 -1.06
N LEU A 205 8.84 -21.71 -1.26
CA LEU A 205 7.64 -22.14 -1.96
C LEU A 205 7.79 -22.07 -3.49
N LEU A 206 8.60 -21.14 -3.98
CA LEU A 206 8.84 -20.93 -5.41
C LEU A 206 9.84 -21.96 -5.95
N ASP A 207 9.50 -22.59 -7.08
CA ASP A 207 10.35 -23.57 -7.77
C ASP A 207 10.86 -22.95 -9.08
N PRO A 208 12.14 -22.51 -9.17
CA PRO A 208 12.70 -21.92 -10.38
C PRO A 208 12.62 -22.80 -11.64
N SER A 209 12.41 -24.11 -11.46
CA SER A 209 12.30 -25.07 -12.58
C SER A 209 10.90 -25.18 -13.19
N LYS A 210 9.90 -24.51 -12.60
CA LYS A 210 8.49 -24.58 -13.02
C LYS A 210 7.94 -23.21 -13.35
N GLU A 211 6.97 -23.18 -14.25
CA GLU A 211 6.10 -22.02 -14.43
C GLU A 211 5.15 -21.91 -13.23
N PHE A 212 4.87 -20.69 -12.78
CA PHE A 212 3.77 -20.40 -11.86
C PHE A 212 3.08 -19.09 -12.25
N ALA A 213 1.79 -18.99 -11.91
CA ALA A 213 0.99 -17.83 -12.23
C ALA A 213 1.00 -16.76 -11.14
N VAL A 214 1.01 -15.50 -11.56
CA VAL A 214 0.67 -14.33 -10.75
C VAL A 214 -0.58 -13.72 -11.37
N PHE A 215 -1.57 -13.36 -10.55
CA PHE A 215 -2.87 -12.89 -11.00
C PHE A 215 -3.01 -11.40 -10.71
N ALA A 216 -3.49 -10.62 -11.67
CA ALA A 216 -3.73 -9.19 -11.49
C ALA A 216 -5.08 -8.80 -12.09
N ALA A 217 -5.81 -7.94 -11.39
CA ALA A 217 -6.98 -7.28 -11.95
C ALA A 217 -6.54 -6.34 -13.12
N SER A 218 -7.39 -6.19 -14.13
CA SER A 218 -7.10 -5.49 -15.39
C SER A 218 -6.82 -3.99 -15.30
N SER A 219 -6.97 -3.34 -14.14
CA SER A 219 -6.65 -1.95 -13.91
C SER A 219 -5.15 -1.70 -14.09
N GLN A 220 -4.79 -0.68 -14.87
CA GLN A 220 -3.39 -0.38 -15.22
C GLN A 220 -2.47 -0.34 -13.99
N ARG A 221 -2.91 0.32 -12.91
CA ARG A 221 -2.15 0.41 -11.64
C ARG A 221 -1.97 -0.95 -10.94
N VAL A 222 -2.97 -1.82 -10.96
CA VAL A 222 -2.92 -3.15 -10.31
C VAL A 222 -1.99 -4.07 -11.10
N HIS A 223 -2.10 -4.04 -12.42
CA HIS A 223 -1.19 -4.71 -13.33
C HIS A 223 0.27 -4.25 -13.15
N ASP A 224 0.49 -2.93 -13.03
CA ASP A 224 1.84 -2.38 -12.91
C ASP A 224 2.49 -2.73 -11.56
N THR A 225 1.74 -2.70 -10.45
CA THR A 225 2.19 -3.23 -9.14
C THR A 225 2.59 -4.70 -9.25
N ALA A 226 1.74 -5.55 -9.84
CA ALA A 226 2.03 -6.97 -10.04
C ALA A 226 3.31 -7.17 -10.88
N LYS A 227 3.48 -6.37 -11.94
CA LYS A 227 4.66 -6.39 -12.80
C LYS A 227 5.93 -5.96 -12.07
N TYR A 228 5.89 -4.89 -11.26
CA TYR A 228 7.03 -4.45 -10.46
C TYR A 228 7.41 -5.44 -9.37
N PHE A 229 6.43 -6.10 -8.77
CA PHE A 229 6.66 -7.22 -7.85
C PHE A 229 7.37 -8.38 -8.57
N ILE A 230 6.86 -8.82 -9.73
CA ILE A 230 7.46 -9.87 -10.56
C ILE A 230 8.90 -9.52 -11.00
N GLU A 231 9.14 -8.29 -11.45
CA GLU A 231 10.48 -7.81 -11.83
C GLU A 231 11.48 -7.94 -10.66
N SER A 232 11.03 -7.74 -9.42
CA SER A 232 11.86 -7.83 -8.22
C SER A 232 11.97 -9.26 -7.66
N LEU A 233 11.06 -10.18 -7.97
CA LEU A 233 11.29 -11.62 -7.70
C LEU A 233 12.55 -12.14 -8.41
N GLY A 234 12.94 -11.51 -9.53
CA GLY A 234 14.18 -11.79 -10.24
C GLY A 234 14.03 -12.77 -11.41
N SER A 235 15.03 -12.77 -12.28
CA SER A 235 15.00 -13.46 -13.60
C SER A 235 15.08 -14.99 -13.54
N ASP A 236 15.28 -15.57 -12.36
CA ASP A 236 15.45 -17.02 -12.20
C ASP A 236 14.11 -17.78 -12.20
N TYR A 237 12.99 -17.07 -12.08
CA TYR A 237 11.64 -17.63 -12.03
C TYR A 237 10.92 -17.52 -13.38
N ASN A 238 10.30 -18.61 -13.84
CA ASN A 238 9.39 -18.59 -14.98
C ASN A 238 7.98 -18.17 -14.52
N ILE A 239 7.57 -16.94 -14.80
CA ILE A 239 6.34 -16.35 -14.24
C ILE A 239 5.34 -16.00 -15.33
N SER A 240 4.11 -16.49 -15.16
CA SER A 240 2.97 -16.22 -16.03
C SER A 240 2.07 -15.15 -15.41
N LEU A 241 2.11 -13.91 -15.90
CA LEU A 241 1.19 -12.85 -15.43
C LEU A 241 -0.17 -13.01 -16.09
N GLN A 242 -1.16 -13.41 -15.30
CA GLN A 242 -2.55 -13.64 -15.68
C GLN A 242 -3.39 -12.39 -15.37
N VAL A 243 -3.78 -11.65 -16.40
CA VAL A 243 -4.56 -10.41 -16.30
C VAL A 243 -6.05 -10.72 -16.39
N VAL A 244 -6.72 -10.68 -15.25
CA VAL A 244 -8.14 -11.03 -15.09
C VAL A 244 -9.01 -9.79 -15.26
N SER A 245 -10.12 -9.92 -15.98
CA SER A 245 -11.04 -8.83 -16.29
C SER A 245 -11.79 -8.32 -15.05
N GLU A 246 -11.96 -6.99 -14.95
CA GLU A 246 -12.83 -6.33 -13.96
C GLU A 246 -14.23 -6.01 -14.52
N GLU A 247 -14.45 -6.17 -15.84
CA GLU A 247 -15.76 -5.88 -16.45
C GLU A 247 -16.88 -6.75 -15.85
N PRO A 248 -18.11 -6.24 -15.66
CA PRO A 248 -19.22 -6.97 -15.00
C PRO A 248 -19.55 -8.34 -15.63
N GLU A 249 -19.32 -8.51 -16.93
CA GLU A 249 -19.52 -9.76 -17.66
C GLU A 249 -18.60 -10.90 -17.18
N SER A 250 -17.54 -10.59 -16.43
CA SER A 250 -16.63 -11.57 -15.82
C SER A 250 -17.31 -12.40 -14.72
N GLY A 251 -18.40 -11.89 -14.14
CA GLY A 251 -19.19 -12.58 -13.12
C GLY A 251 -18.36 -12.90 -11.87
N ALA A 252 -18.41 -14.15 -11.41
CA ALA A 252 -17.58 -14.62 -10.30
C ALA A 252 -16.10 -14.80 -10.66
N ASN A 253 -15.72 -14.88 -11.93
CA ASN A 253 -14.34 -15.18 -12.33
C ASN A 253 -13.47 -13.92 -12.47
N ASN A 254 -13.37 -13.15 -11.39
CA ASN A 254 -12.55 -11.93 -11.30
C ASN A 254 -11.90 -11.77 -9.91
N LEU A 255 -10.96 -10.82 -9.83
CA LEU A 255 -10.33 -10.36 -8.59
C LEU A 255 -11.05 -9.18 -7.93
N SER A 256 -12.10 -8.66 -8.58
CA SER A 256 -12.87 -7.50 -8.13
C SER A 256 -14.38 -7.73 -8.23
N PRO A 257 -14.94 -8.62 -7.37
CA PRO A 257 -16.31 -9.09 -7.49
C PRO A 257 -17.36 -7.99 -7.32
N GLY A 258 -17.01 -6.86 -6.71
CA GLY A 258 -17.87 -5.68 -6.60
C GLY A 258 -18.41 -5.18 -7.94
N TYR A 259 -17.58 -5.16 -8.99
CA TYR A 259 -18.02 -4.75 -10.33
C TYR A 259 -19.04 -5.71 -10.96
N SER A 260 -19.06 -6.97 -10.51
CA SER A 260 -20.04 -7.99 -10.91
C SER A 260 -21.19 -8.13 -9.90
N CYS A 261 -21.41 -7.12 -9.06
CA CYS A 261 -22.46 -7.07 -8.04
C CYS A 261 -23.51 -5.95 -8.24
N PRO A 262 -24.39 -6.03 -9.27
CA PRO A 262 -25.41 -5.00 -9.52
C PRO A 262 -26.42 -4.73 -8.40
N ALA A 263 -26.56 -5.64 -7.43
CA ALA A 263 -27.42 -5.42 -6.26
C ALA A 263 -26.76 -4.56 -5.16
N TRP A 264 -25.44 -4.33 -5.23
CA TRP A 264 -24.73 -3.56 -4.21
C TRP A 264 -24.99 -2.07 -4.37
N ASP A 265 -25.72 -1.52 -3.40
CA ASP A 265 -25.88 -0.09 -3.20
C ASP A 265 -24.95 0.37 -2.07
N ALA A 266 -23.90 1.12 -2.43
CA ALA A 266 -23.00 1.72 -1.46
C ALA A 266 -23.72 2.81 -0.63
N ASP A 267 -24.73 3.48 -1.19
CA ASP A 267 -25.44 4.58 -0.52
C ASP A 267 -26.57 4.08 0.41
N GLU A 268 -26.81 2.75 0.53
CA GLU A 268 -27.89 2.14 1.33
C GLU A 268 -27.91 2.66 2.79
N PHE A 269 -26.74 2.85 3.38
CA PHE A 269 -26.56 3.29 4.78
C PHE A 269 -26.11 4.74 4.93
N SER A 270 -26.22 5.55 3.86
CA SER A 270 -25.81 6.97 3.83
C SER A 270 -26.43 7.83 4.94
N GLU A 271 -27.66 7.55 5.39
CA GLU A 271 -28.29 8.25 6.53
C GLU A 271 -27.45 8.14 7.82
N ILE A 272 -26.73 7.02 8.02
CA ILE A 272 -25.86 6.83 9.17
C ILE A 272 -24.58 7.65 9.02
N THR A 273 -23.92 7.57 7.86
CA THR A 273 -22.64 8.26 7.61
C THR A 273 -22.81 9.79 7.61
N ASP A 274 -23.89 10.29 6.98
CA ASP A 274 -24.24 11.71 6.92
C ASP A 274 -24.60 12.31 8.29
N SER A 275 -24.90 11.48 9.29
CA SER A 275 -25.18 11.94 10.66
C SER A 275 -23.92 12.30 11.47
N PHE A 276 -22.72 11.95 10.98
CA PHE A 276 -21.45 12.30 11.61
C PHE A 276 -21.11 13.78 11.42
N SER A 277 -20.65 14.44 12.50
CA SER A 277 -20.41 15.88 12.45
C SER A 277 -19.19 16.22 11.59
N THR A 278 -19.45 16.97 10.53
CA THR A 278 -18.44 17.59 9.66
C THR A 278 -18.06 19.01 10.11
N ASP A 279 -18.40 19.42 11.34
CA ASP A 279 -18.06 20.75 11.87
C ASP A 279 -16.54 21.00 11.86
N TYR A 280 -15.70 19.98 12.08
CA TYR A 280 -14.24 20.13 12.02
C TYR A 280 -13.76 20.64 10.65
N LEU A 281 -14.35 20.19 9.54
CA LEU A 281 -14.04 20.67 8.17
C LEU A 281 -14.42 22.14 7.99
N LYS A 282 -15.52 22.56 8.61
CA LYS A 282 -15.97 23.95 8.61
C LYS A 282 -15.02 24.82 9.44
N GLU A 283 -14.61 24.38 10.62
CA GLU A 283 -13.66 25.13 11.47
C GLU A 283 -12.26 25.22 10.85
N ILE A 284 -11.78 24.18 10.14
CA ILE A 284 -10.58 24.26 9.28
C ILE A 284 -10.76 25.39 8.26
N SER A 285 -11.86 25.38 7.50
CA SER A 285 -12.11 26.41 6.48
C SER A 285 -12.19 27.83 7.08
N ILE A 286 -12.76 27.98 8.28
CA ILE A 286 -12.83 29.24 9.03
C ILE A 286 -11.44 29.69 9.48
N ARG A 287 -10.59 28.79 10.02
CA ARG A 287 -9.19 29.08 10.39
C ARG A 287 -8.41 29.62 9.21
N LEU A 288 -8.39 28.89 8.10
CA LEU A 288 -7.60 29.24 6.91
C LEU A 288 -8.08 30.56 6.28
N ASN A 289 -9.40 30.79 6.23
CA ASN A 289 -9.97 32.07 5.77
C ASN A 289 -9.70 33.24 6.74
N ASN A 290 -9.55 32.98 8.03
CA ASN A 290 -9.21 34.01 9.03
C ASN A 290 -7.75 34.45 8.93
N GLU A 291 -6.84 33.51 8.71
CA GLU A 291 -5.42 33.78 8.39
C GLU A 291 -5.26 34.45 7.03
N ASN A 292 -6.13 34.11 6.06
CA ASN A 292 -6.04 34.52 4.66
C ASN A 292 -7.30 35.26 4.20
N LYS A 293 -7.51 36.47 4.76
CA LYS A 293 -8.72 37.28 4.57
C LYS A 293 -9.04 37.52 3.08
N GLY A 294 -10.07 36.83 2.60
CA GLY A 294 -10.59 36.92 1.23
C GLY A 294 -10.44 35.65 0.40
N LEU A 295 -9.81 34.59 0.93
CA LEU A 295 -9.54 33.34 0.20
C LEU A 295 -10.81 32.51 -0.09
N ASN A 296 -11.80 32.53 0.81
CA ASN A 296 -13.12 31.91 0.65
C ASN A 296 -13.09 30.38 0.37
N LEU A 297 -12.27 29.65 1.13
CA LEU A 297 -12.34 28.18 1.22
C LEU A 297 -13.64 27.72 1.90
N THR A 298 -14.14 26.54 1.54
CA THR A 298 -15.29 25.89 2.18
C THR A 298 -14.90 24.58 2.86
N SER A 299 -15.82 23.92 3.59
CA SER A 299 -15.60 22.59 4.14
C SER A 299 -15.18 21.56 3.08
N SER A 300 -15.70 21.65 1.85
CA SER A 300 -15.28 20.79 0.74
C SER A 300 -13.84 21.05 0.29
N ASP A 301 -13.34 22.29 0.39
CA ASP A 301 -11.92 22.55 0.15
C ASP A 301 -11.07 21.97 1.29
N ALA A 302 -11.53 22.01 2.54
CA ALA A 302 -10.86 21.36 3.67
C ALA A 302 -10.77 19.83 3.48
N THR A 303 -11.85 19.16 3.07
CA THR A 303 -11.84 17.73 2.71
C THR A 303 -10.84 17.43 1.59
N ASN A 304 -10.79 18.27 0.55
CA ASN A 304 -9.87 18.10 -0.56
C ASN A 304 -8.40 18.23 -0.10
N LEU A 305 -8.09 19.08 0.87
CA LEU A 305 -6.72 19.26 1.38
C LEU A 305 -6.19 18.01 2.12
N PHE A 306 -7.05 17.17 2.74
CA PHE A 306 -6.59 15.90 3.31
C PHE A 306 -6.15 14.91 2.22
N ALA A 307 -6.97 14.72 1.19
CA ALA A 307 -6.60 13.89 0.05
C ALA A 307 -5.38 14.45 -0.70
N TRP A 308 -5.24 15.78 -0.77
CA TRP A 308 -4.03 16.42 -1.30
C TRP A 308 -2.79 16.03 -0.48
N CYS A 309 -2.83 16.19 0.84
CA CYS A 309 -1.75 15.77 1.75
C CYS A 309 -1.33 14.31 1.46
N ALA A 310 -2.29 13.38 1.40
CA ALA A 310 -2.03 11.97 1.10
C ALA A 310 -1.41 11.73 -0.29
N PHE A 311 -2.02 12.25 -1.36
CA PHE A 311 -1.51 12.01 -2.72
C PHE A 311 -0.21 12.77 -3.03
N GLU A 312 0.06 13.87 -2.34
CA GLU A 312 1.33 14.57 -2.45
C GLU A 312 2.46 13.82 -1.74
N LEU A 313 2.20 13.15 -0.62
CA LEU A 313 3.16 12.21 -0.03
C LEU A 313 3.55 11.12 -1.04
N ASN A 314 2.57 10.45 -1.65
CA ASN A 314 2.77 9.42 -2.68
C ASN A 314 3.61 9.90 -3.88
N ALA A 315 3.43 11.16 -4.31
CA ALA A 315 4.06 11.70 -5.52
C ALA A 315 5.38 12.46 -5.27
N ARG A 316 5.63 12.96 -4.04
CA ARG A 316 6.73 13.88 -3.71
C ARG A 316 7.66 13.37 -2.60
N GLY A 317 7.19 12.49 -1.73
CA GLY A 317 7.93 12.02 -0.54
C GLY A 317 7.76 12.89 0.71
N PHE A 318 7.02 14.00 0.60
CA PHE A 318 6.60 14.89 1.70
C PHE A 318 5.44 15.76 1.22
N SER A 319 4.68 16.36 2.13
CA SER A 319 3.68 17.39 1.80
C SER A 319 3.60 18.46 2.88
N ASP A 320 3.79 19.72 2.46
CA ASP A 320 3.55 20.88 3.32
C ASP A 320 2.04 21.09 3.60
N VAL A 321 1.15 20.56 2.73
CA VAL A 321 -0.31 20.58 2.93
C VAL A 321 -0.71 19.77 4.17
N CYS A 322 0.01 18.69 4.51
CA CYS A 322 -0.24 17.95 5.74
C CYS A 322 -0.06 18.81 7.01
N ASN A 323 0.84 19.81 6.97
CA ASN A 323 1.14 20.68 8.11
C ASN A 323 0.04 21.74 8.37
N ILE A 324 -1.03 21.76 7.55
CA ILE A 324 -2.21 22.62 7.74
C ILE A 324 -3.09 22.13 8.90
N PHE A 325 -3.07 20.82 9.16
CA PHE A 325 -4.01 20.15 10.05
C PHE A 325 -3.44 19.91 11.45
N THR A 326 -4.34 19.88 12.43
CA THR A 326 -4.03 19.38 13.78
C THR A 326 -4.22 17.86 13.85
N ARG A 327 -3.68 17.21 14.90
CA ARG A 327 -3.89 15.77 15.10
C ARG A 327 -5.35 15.40 15.38
N GLU A 328 -6.11 16.29 16.03
CA GLU A 328 -7.55 16.12 16.23
C GLU A 328 -8.32 16.12 14.90
N GLU A 329 -7.89 16.96 13.95
CA GLU A 329 -8.49 17.02 12.61
C GLU A 329 -8.17 15.78 11.77
N PHE A 330 -6.94 15.26 11.85
CA PHE A 330 -6.60 13.96 11.26
C PHE A 330 -7.40 12.80 11.86
N LEU A 331 -7.62 12.79 13.18
CA LEU A 331 -8.43 11.75 13.85
C LEU A 331 -9.90 11.80 13.43
N ASN A 332 -10.49 12.99 13.30
CA ASN A 332 -11.86 13.13 12.78
C ASN A 332 -11.96 12.73 11.30
N TYR A 333 -10.97 13.09 10.48
CA TYR A 333 -10.93 12.68 9.06
C TYR A 333 -10.79 11.17 8.89
N ALA A 334 -9.86 10.55 9.60
CA ALA A 334 -9.66 9.10 9.58
C ALA A 334 -10.91 8.35 10.04
N TYR A 335 -11.54 8.79 11.14
CA TYR A 335 -12.76 8.15 11.62
C TYR A 335 -13.98 8.39 10.71
N GLN A 336 -14.06 9.53 10.02
CA GLN A 336 -15.10 9.75 9.01
C GLN A 336 -14.94 8.75 7.85
N ASP A 337 -13.72 8.52 7.37
CA ASP A 337 -13.44 7.53 6.32
C ASP A 337 -13.63 6.08 6.79
N ASP A 338 -13.28 5.77 8.06
CA ASP A 338 -13.61 4.49 8.70
C ASP A 338 -15.13 4.28 8.73
N LEU A 339 -15.91 5.30 9.10
CA LEU A 339 -17.37 5.25 9.17
C LEU A 339 -18.02 5.08 7.78
N GLU A 340 -17.61 5.90 6.81
CA GLU A 340 -18.05 5.78 5.41
C GLU A 340 -17.77 4.35 4.91
N SER A 341 -16.52 3.90 5.00
CA SER A 341 -16.12 2.61 4.41
C SER A 341 -16.66 1.39 5.15
N TYR A 342 -16.90 1.47 6.47
CA TYR A 342 -17.57 0.41 7.23
C TYR A 342 -19.00 0.18 6.75
N TYR A 343 -19.74 1.25 6.45
CA TYR A 343 -21.16 1.19 6.05
C TYR A 343 -21.38 1.10 4.53
N GLN A 344 -20.38 1.42 3.70
CA GLN A 344 -20.43 1.26 2.25
C GLN A 344 -19.86 -0.10 1.79
N ASP A 345 -18.61 -0.39 2.20
CA ASP A 345 -17.74 -1.43 1.62
C ASP A 345 -17.34 -2.52 2.63
N GLY A 346 -17.78 -2.40 3.90
CA GLY A 346 -17.32 -3.19 5.03
C GLY A 346 -18.44 -3.90 5.83
N PRO A 347 -18.18 -4.31 7.08
CA PRO A 347 -19.10 -5.13 7.89
C PRO A 347 -20.43 -4.46 8.26
N GLY A 348 -20.55 -3.15 8.07
CA GLY A 348 -21.78 -2.40 8.27
C GLY A 348 -22.84 -2.67 7.20
N ASN A 349 -22.42 -3.03 5.99
CA ASN A 349 -23.29 -3.41 4.88
C ASN A 349 -23.40 -4.94 4.76
N PRO A 350 -24.59 -5.55 4.99
CA PRO A 350 -24.76 -7.00 4.97
C PRO A 350 -24.41 -7.69 3.64
N MET A 351 -24.41 -6.97 2.51
CA MET A 351 -24.10 -7.54 1.20
C MET A 351 -22.62 -7.91 1.04
N ILE A 352 -21.74 -7.20 1.72
CA ILE A 352 -20.28 -7.30 1.56
C ILE A 352 -19.76 -8.70 1.88
N GLN A 353 -20.38 -9.39 2.84
CA GLN A 353 -20.03 -10.76 3.19
C GLN A 353 -20.29 -11.73 2.01
N ALA A 354 -21.32 -11.48 1.19
CA ALA A 354 -21.55 -12.25 -0.04
C ALA A 354 -20.59 -11.87 -1.18
N VAL A 355 -20.22 -10.59 -1.29
CA VAL A 355 -19.22 -10.10 -2.27
C VAL A 355 -17.86 -10.76 -2.03
N GLY A 356 -17.34 -10.68 -0.79
CA GLY A 356 -16.05 -11.26 -0.44
C GLY A 356 -16.04 -12.79 -0.37
N THR A 357 -17.21 -13.45 -0.26
CA THR A 357 -17.31 -14.92 -0.33
C THR A 357 -16.79 -15.47 -1.66
N ASN A 358 -16.84 -14.72 -2.76
CA ASN A 358 -16.25 -15.15 -4.04
C ASN A 358 -14.74 -15.47 -3.91
N LEU A 359 -13.96 -14.55 -3.33
CA LEU A 359 -12.53 -14.73 -3.10
C LEU A 359 -12.23 -15.64 -1.91
N PHE A 360 -13.04 -15.58 -0.85
CA PHE A 360 -12.83 -16.40 0.35
C PHE A 360 -13.09 -17.89 0.10
N ASN A 361 -14.14 -18.24 -0.64
CA ASN A 361 -14.39 -19.63 -1.05
C ASN A 361 -13.23 -20.18 -1.89
N ALA A 362 -12.73 -19.38 -2.86
CA ALA A 362 -11.59 -19.80 -3.68
C ALA A 362 -10.31 -20.00 -2.85
N SER A 363 -10.05 -19.10 -1.90
CA SER A 363 -8.95 -19.20 -0.93
C SER A 363 -9.02 -20.50 -0.11
N VAL A 364 -10.23 -20.88 0.36
CA VAL A 364 -10.48 -22.12 1.12
C VAL A 364 -10.31 -23.37 0.27
N GLU A 365 -10.77 -23.38 -0.98
CA GLU A 365 -10.57 -24.52 -1.89
C GLU A 365 -9.10 -24.73 -2.27
N LEU A 366 -8.33 -23.65 -2.47
CA LEU A 366 -6.87 -23.74 -2.64
C LEU A 366 -6.17 -24.32 -1.40
N LEU A 367 -6.65 -24.03 -0.20
CA LEU A 367 -6.12 -24.62 1.04
C LEU A 367 -6.44 -26.12 1.16
N LYS A 368 -7.64 -26.55 0.75
CA LYS A 368 -8.03 -27.98 0.71
C LYS A 368 -7.17 -28.77 -0.27
N GLN A 369 -6.89 -28.19 -1.44
CA GLN A 369 -6.16 -28.82 -2.54
C GLN A 369 -4.64 -28.63 -2.46
N SER A 370 -4.08 -28.19 -1.31
CA SER A 370 -2.66 -27.81 -1.19
C SER A 370 -1.65 -28.92 -1.53
N GLU A 371 -2.04 -30.19 -1.35
CA GLU A 371 -1.20 -31.36 -1.63
C GLU A 371 -1.36 -31.87 -3.08
N GLU A 372 -2.37 -31.39 -3.79
CA GLU A 372 -2.70 -31.78 -5.17
C GLU A 372 -2.12 -30.79 -6.19
N LEU A 373 -2.09 -29.50 -5.84
CA LEU A 373 -1.65 -28.42 -6.71
C LEU A 373 -0.12 -28.27 -6.73
N SER A 374 0.44 -28.09 -7.94
CA SER A 374 1.87 -27.89 -8.17
C SER A 374 2.38 -26.54 -7.64
N GLN A 375 1.54 -25.51 -7.74
CA GLN A 375 1.80 -24.14 -7.29
C GLN A 375 1.43 -24.00 -5.81
N ARG A 376 2.43 -23.59 -5.00
CA ARG A 376 2.30 -23.41 -3.54
C ARG A 376 2.25 -21.95 -3.10
N ALA A 377 2.52 -21.01 -4.00
CA ALA A 377 2.43 -19.57 -3.77
C ALA A 377 1.40 -18.98 -4.73
N TRP A 378 0.28 -18.47 -4.20
CA TRP A 378 -0.80 -17.86 -4.98
C TRP A 378 -0.73 -16.35 -4.80
N LEU A 379 -0.37 -15.63 -5.84
CA LEU A 379 -0.07 -14.19 -5.76
C LEU A 379 -1.09 -13.41 -6.56
N SER A 380 -1.93 -12.63 -5.89
CA SER A 380 -3.08 -11.92 -6.47
C SER A 380 -3.04 -10.44 -6.15
N PHE A 381 -3.17 -9.59 -7.17
CA PHE A 381 -3.17 -8.14 -7.06
C PHE A 381 -4.54 -7.56 -7.45
N THR A 382 -5.11 -6.69 -6.61
CA THR A 382 -6.45 -6.12 -6.75
C THR A 382 -6.55 -4.72 -6.11
N HIS A 383 -7.75 -4.21 -5.83
CA HIS A 383 -7.97 -2.90 -5.18
C HIS A 383 -8.16 -3.03 -3.65
N ASP A 384 -8.21 -1.88 -2.98
CA ASP A 384 -8.54 -1.72 -1.55
C ASP A 384 -9.89 -2.33 -1.20
N THR A 385 -10.93 -1.94 -1.92
CA THR A 385 -12.32 -2.38 -1.69
C THR A 385 -12.44 -3.91 -1.73
N ASP A 386 -11.78 -4.57 -2.68
CA ASP A 386 -11.85 -6.03 -2.83
C ASP A 386 -11.18 -6.77 -1.65
N ILE A 387 -10.07 -6.24 -1.14
CA ILE A 387 -9.42 -6.73 0.09
C ILE A 387 -10.31 -6.47 1.31
N LEU A 388 -10.96 -5.32 1.40
CA LEU A 388 -11.89 -5.02 2.50
C LEU A 388 -13.08 -5.99 2.51
N ASN A 389 -13.64 -6.31 1.34
CA ASN A 389 -14.73 -7.30 1.23
C ASN A 389 -14.25 -8.70 1.66
N TYR A 390 -13.04 -9.10 1.24
CA TYR A 390 -12.40 -10.37 1.64
C TYR A 390 -12.17 -10.44 3.16
N LEU A 391 -11.58 -9.39 3.76
CA LEU A 391 -11.34 -9.30 5.21
C LEU A 391 -12.65 -9.30 6.03
N THR A 392 -13.69 -8.63 5.54
CA THR A 392 -15.05 -8.64 6.13
C THR A 392 -15.64 -10.04 6.09
N THR A 393 -15.45 -10.78 4.99
CA THR A 393 -15.96 -12.16 4.88
C THR A 393 -15.24 -13.10 5.82
N ILE A 394 -13.90 -13.03 5.93
CA ILE A 394 -13.15 -13.80 6.93
C ILE A 394 -13.62 -13.44 8.34
N GLY A 395 -13.76 -12.14 8.66
CA GLY A 395 -14.15 -11.66 9.99
C GLY A 395 -12.98 -11.44 10.96
N LEU A 396 -11.78 -11.12 10.43
CA LEU A 396 -10.58 -10.85 11.25
C LEU A 396 -10.70 -9.61 12.15
N PHE A 397 -11.63 -8.70 11.83
CA PHE A 397 -11.83 -7.42 12.51
C PHE A 397 -13.29 -7.27 13.01
N ASP A 398 -13.94 -8.39 13.34
CA ASP A 398 -15.30 -8.40 13.87
C ASP A 398 -15.28 -8.32 15.41
N ASP A 399 -15.66 -7.18 15.99
CA ASP A 399 -15.85 -7.02 17.45
C ASP A 399 -17.33 -7.09 17.89
N GLY A 400 -18.23 -7.38 16.95
CA GLY A 400 -19.68 -7.46 17.16
C GLY A 400 -20.38 -6.10 17.34
N LYS A 401 -19.67 -4.97 17.14
CA LYS A 401 -20.21 -3.62 17.30
C LYS A 401 -20.32 -2.92 15.95
N LYS A 402 -21.31 -2.03 15.85
CA LYS A 402 -21.47 -1.12 14.72
C LYS A 402 -20.74 0.19 14.99
N LEU A 403 -20.06 0.75 13.99
CA LEU A 403 -19.42 2.06 14.13
C LEU A 403 -20.43 3.16 14.46
N ASN A 404 -20.00 4.08 15.30
CA ASN A 404 -20.83 5.09 15.93
C ASN A 404 -20.76 6.42 15.19
N ALA A 405 -21.85 6.85 14.55
CA ALA A 405 -21.88 8.11 13.83
C ALA A 405 -22.01 9.37 14.72
N THR A 406 -22.09 9.25 16.06
CA THR A 406 -22.27 10.41 16.94
C THR A 406 -20.97 11.01 17.50
N HIS A 407 -19.88 10.24 17.53
CA HIS A 407 -18.57 10.65 18.04
C HIS A 407 -17.47 9.65 17.64
N VAL A 408 -16.20 10.08 17.71
CA VAL A 408 -15.03 9.22 17.51
C VAL A 408 -14.80 8.31 18.74
N PRO A 409 -14.88 6.97 18.63
CA PRO A 409 -14.79 6.05 19.76
C PRO A 409 -13.36 5.50 19.95
N PHE A 410 -12.47 6.23 20.63
CA PHE A 410 -11.03 5.89 20.78
C PHE A 410 -10.64 4.52 21.38
N ARG A 411 -11.60 3.68 21.81
CA ARG A 411 -11.35 2.37 22.45
C ARG A 411 -12.40 1.31 22.12
N ASP A 412 -13.39 1.64 21.30
CA ASP A 412 -14.63 0.86 21.18
C ASP A 412 -15.00 0.55 19.72
N HIS A 413 -13.97 0.43 18.87
CA HIS A 413 -13.99 -0.26 17.59
C HIS A 413 -12.60 -0.82 17.29
N VAL A 414 -12.55 -1.81 16.39
CA VAL A 414 -11.31 -2.37 15.82
C VAL A 414 -11.16 -2.06 14.33
N PHE A 415 -12.21 -1.51 13.70
CA PHE A 415 -12.23 -1.20 12.28
C PHE A 415 -11.48 0.11 12.01
N HIS A 416 -10.30 -0.01 11.40
CA HIS A 416 -9.50 1.11 10.90
C HIS A 416 -9.09 0.82 9.45
N LYS A 417 -9.84 1.40 8.49
CA LYS A 417 -9.64 1.16 7.06
C LYS A 417 -8.20 1.39 6.65
N SER A 418 -7.64 2.54 7.02
CA SER A 418 -6.26 2.89 6.62
C SER A 418 -5.22 1.90 7.14
N TRP A 419 -5.47 1.20 8.27
CA TRP A 419 -4.56 0.20 8.83
C TRP A 419 -4.71 -1.15 8.14
N MET A 420 -5.94 -1.49 7.72
CA MET A 420 -6.28 -2.74 7.03
C MET A 420 -5.87 -2.72 5.55
N ILE A 421 -6.14 -1.60 4.88
CA ILE A 421 -5.95 -1.40 3.43
C ILE A 421 -5.26 -0.05 3.09
N PRO A 422 -4.02 0.19 3.56
CA PRO A 422 -3.19 1.30 3.05
C PRO A 422 -2.88 1.12 1.54
N GLN A 423 -2.22 2.07 0.89
CA GLN A 423 -1.62 1.78 -0.43
C GLN A 423 -0.62 0.63 -0.25
N GLY A 424 -0.48 -0.28 -1.22
CA GLY A 424 0.43 -1.43 -1.08
C GLY A 424 0.05 -2.46 0.01
N ALA A 425 -1.21 -2.43 0.48
CA ALA A 425 -1.73 -3.38 1.46
C ALA A 425 -1.50 -4.84 1.03
N ARG A 426 -1.20 -5.70 2.00
CA ARG A 426 -0.79 -7.09 1.78
C ARG A 426 -1.41 -8.01 2.83
N VAL A 427 -2.28 -8.91 2.38
CA VAL A 427 -2.89 -9.95 3.22
C VAL A 427 -2.32 -11.30 2.81
N TYR A 428 -1.68 -11.98 3.75
CA TYR A 428 -1.18 -13.34 3.57
C TYR A 428 -2.05 -14.36 4.29
N THR A 429 -2.44 -15.42 3.58
CA THR A 429 -2.96 -16.66 4.17
C THR A 429 -1.84 -17.69 4.16
N GLN A 430 -1.27 -17.99 5.33
CA GLN A 430 -0.20 -18.98 5.48
C GLN A 430 -0.80 -20.35 5.84
N LYS A 431 -0.51 -21.41 5.07
CA LYS A 431 -0.73 -22.81 5.47
C LYS A 431 0.61 -23.47 5.81
N PHE A 432 0.70 -24.07 6.98
CA PHE A 432 1.93 -24.73 7.45
C PHE A 432 1.62 -25.97 8.27
N GLN A 433 2.56 -26.91 8.30
CA GLN A 433 2.49 -28.12 9.12
C GLN A 433 3.43 -27.98 10.32
N CYS A 434 2.95 -28.34 11.52
CA CYS A 434 3.79 -28.47 12.72
C CYS A 434 3.67 -29.90 13.24
N GLN A 435 4.78 -30.63 13.30
CA GLN A 435 4.78 -32.07 13.57
C GLN A 435 3.92 -32.82 12.52
N ASN A 436 2.74 -33.31 12.88
CA ASN A 436 1.81 -33.99 11.97
C ASN A 436 0.62 -33.13 11.54
N ASP A 437 0.29 -32.10 12.33
CA ASP A 437 -0.97 -31.35 12.20
C ASP A 437 -0.77 -30.11 11.31
N SER A 438 -1.81 -29.74 10.56
CA SER A 438 -1.79 -28.58 9.67
C SER A 438 -2.55 -27.40 10.25
N TYR A 439 -2.06 -26.19 9.96
CA TYR A 439 -2.59 -24.96 10.51
C TYR A 439 -2.67 -23.85 9.45
N VAL A 440 -3.58 -22.91 9.67
CA VAL A 440 -3.73 -21.68 8.88
C VAL A 440 -3.66 -20.45 9.79
N ARG A 441 -2.97 -19.39 9.36
CA ARG A 441 -3.05 -18.07 9.99
C ARG A 441 -2.99 -16.95 8.95
N TYR A 442 -3.44 -15.77 9.36
CA TYR A 442 -3.40 -14.56 8.55
C TYR A 442 -2.30 -13.61 9.00
N VAL A 443 -1.66 -12.95 8.04
CA VAL A 443 -0.76 -11.80 8.28
C VAL A 443 -1.30 -10.63 7.46
N VAL A 444 -1.69 -9.54 8.12
CA VAL A 444 -2.21 -8.32 7.48
C VAL A 444 -1.21 -7.21 7.71
N ASN A 445 -0.63 -6.67 6.63
CA ASN A 445 0.36 -5.58 6.66
C ASN A 445 1.46 -5.84 7.71
N ASP A 446 2.16 -6.96 7.57
CA ASP A 446 3.26 -7.42 8.43
C ASP A 446 2.90 -7.75 9.91
N ALA A 447 1.62 -7.73 10.32
CA ALA A 447 1.20 -8.21 11.64
C ALA A 447 0.39 -9.51 11.53
N VAL A 448 0.65 -10.49 12.40
CA VAL A 448 -0.21 -11.70 12.49
C VAL A 448 -1.53 -11.30 13.14
N ILE A 449 -2.64 -11.52 12.44
CA ILE A 449 -4.00 -11.26 12.96
C ILE A 449 -4.67 -12.62 13.19
N PRO A 450 -4.82 -13.06 14.46
CA PRO A 450 -5.45 -14.33 14.77
C PRO A 450 -6.95 -14.33 14.44
N ILE A 451 -7.50 -15.50 14.14
CA ILE A 451 -8.96 -15.69 14.17
C ILE A 451 -9.35 -15.79 15.64
N GLU A 452 -10.14 -14.84 16.16
CA GLU A 452 -10.50 -14.77 17.59
C GLU A 452 -11.05 -16.09 18.13
N SER A 453 -11.93 -16.76 17.37
CA SER A 453 -12.53 -18.05 17.74
C SER A 453 -11.67 -19.28 17.38
N CYS A 454 -10.54 -19.12 16.69
CA CYS A 454 -9.68 -20.23 16.27
C CYS A 454 -8.20 -19.81 16.19
N SER A 455 -7.56 -19.71 17.35
CA SER A 455 -6.18 -19.24 17.51
C SER A 455 -5.38 -20.09 18.51
N SER A 456 -5.80 -21.34 18.72
CA SER A 456 -5.23 -22.29 19.68
C SER A 456 -3.90 -22.94 19.22
N GLY A 457 -3.58 -22.84 17.93
CA GLY A 457 -2.44 -23.48 17.29
C GLY A 457 -1.12 -22.69 17.40
N PRO A 458 -0.01 -23.26 16.91
CA PRO A 458 1.32 -22.66 16.98
C PRO A 458 1.38 -21.29 16.30
N GLY A 459 1.80 -20.25 17.04
CA GLY A 459 1.85 -18.88 16.52
C GLY A 459 0.46 -18.24 16.32
N PHE A 460 -0.50 -18.64 17.16
CA PHE A 460 -1.91 -18.19 17.18
C PHE A 460 -2.68 -18.53 15.90
N SER A 461 -2.35 -19.68 15.30
CA SER A 461 -3.03 -20.22 14.13
C SER A 461 -4.29 -21.01 14.47
N CYS A 462 -5.13 -21.21 13.46
CA CYS A 462 -6.25 -22.14 13.49
C CYS A 462 -5.79 -23.53 13.02
N GLU A 463 -6.30 -24.60 13.62
CA GLU A 463 -6.13 -25.97 13.10
C GLU A 463 -6.92 -26.12 11.78
N ILE A 464 -6.45 -26.94 10.84
CA ILE A 464 -6.98 -26.90 9.46
C ILE A 464 -8.45 -27.34 9.34
N GLU A 465 -8.90 -28.34 10.10
CA GLU A 465 -10.28 -28.81 10.08
C GLU A 465 -11.21 -27.88 10.89
N GLU A 466 -10.71 -27.30 11.98
CA GLU A 466 -11.39 -26.18 12.67
C GLU A 466 -11.54 -24.96 11.74
N PHE A 467 -10.52 -24.67 10.91
CA PHE A 467 -10.54 -23.58 9.93
C PHE A 467 -11.58 -23.82 8.84
N TYR A 468 -11.70 -25.04 8.30
CA TYR A 468 -12.73 -25.34 7.29
C TYR A 468 -14.15 -25.19 7.86
N GLN A 469 -14.38 -25.62 9.11
CA GLN A 469 -15.66 -25.42 9.79
C GLN A 469 -15.97 -23.94 10.05
N TYR A 470 -14.94 -23.16 10.43
CA TYR A 470 -15.06 -21.71 10.57
C TYR A 470 -15.42 -21.04 9.23
N ALA A 471 -14.71 -21.41 8.17
CA ALA A 471 -14.95 -20.87 6.83
C ALA A 471 -16.35 -21.20 6.30
N GLU A 472 -16.83 -22.44 6.48
CA GLU A 472 -18.20 -22.84 6.14
C GLU A 472 -19.23 -22.02 6.90
N GLN A 473 -19.01 -21.75 8.20
CA GLN A 473 -19.89 -20.88 9.00
C GLN A 473 -19.86 -19.42 8.53
N ARG A 474 -18.70 -18.87 8.15
CA ARG A 474 -18.57 -17.51 7.60
C ARG A 474 -19.25 -17.35 6.24
N MET A 475 -19.32 -18.41 5.43
CA MET A 475 -19.97 -18.41 4.12
C MET A 475 -21.43 -18.91 4.15
N ALA A 476 -21.95 -19.29 5.32
CA ALA A 476 -23.29 -19.87 5.45
C ALA A 476 -24.39 -18.91 5.00
N GLY A 477 -25.05 -19.24 3.88
CA GLY A 477 -26.10 -18.42 3.27
C GLY A 477 -25.59 -17.29 2.36
N GLN A 478 -24.28 -17.15 2.19
CA GLN A 478 -23.61 -16.11 1.42
C GLN A 478 -23.36 -16.56 -0.03
N ASP A 479 -24.42 -16.62 -0.83
CA ASP A 479 -24.35 -16.95 -2.26
C ASP A 479 -24.08 -15.67 -3.07
N PHE A 480 -22.83 -15.48 -3.52
CA PHE A 480 -22.42 -14.33 -4.33
C PHE A 480 -23.39 -14.11 -5.50
N PHE A 481 -23.49 -15.08 -6.41
CA PHE A 481 -24.23 -14.94 -7.68
C PHE A 481 -25.70 -14.55 -7.46
N LYS A 482 -26.33 -15.11 -6.41
CA LYS A 482 -27.71 -14.83 -6.04
C LYS A 482 -27.88 -13.51 -5.31
N VAL A 483 -27.07 -13.22 -4.29
CA VAL A 483 -27.20 -12.00 -3.47
C VAL A 483 -26.87 -10.77 -4.31
N CYS A 484 -25.80 -10.83 -5.09
CA CYS A 484 -25.37 -9.77 -5.99
C CYS A 484 -26.25 -9.56 -7.23
N ASN A 485 -27.21 -10.46 -7.50
CA ASN A 485 -27.96 -10.51 -8.75
C ASN A 485 -27.05 -10.53 -9.99
N THR A 486 -25.91 -11.23 -9.91
CA THR A 486 -24.89 -11.30 -10.97
C THR A 486 -25.44 -11.84 -12.29
N SER A 487 -26.51 -12.65 -12.23
CA SER A 487 -27.28 -13.12 -13.41
C SER A 487 -27.77 -12.01 -14.37
N SER A 488 -27.83 -10.75 -13.90
CA SER A 488 -28.18 -9.59 -14.73
C SER A 488 -27.03 -9.06 -15.59
N VAL A 489 -25.77 -9.44 -15.30
CA VAL A 489 -24.56 -9.02 -16.05
C VAL A 489 -23.72 -10.19 -16.57
N SER A 490 -23.77 -11.37 -15.93
CA SER A 490 -23.00 -12.54 -16.35
C SER A 490 -23.69 -13.87 -16.02
N ASN A 491 -23.35 -14.91 -16.77
CA ASN A 491 -23.70 -16.31 -16.46
C ASN A 491 -22.52 -17.07 -15.80
N VAL A 492 -21.40 -16.39 -15.51
CA VAL A 492 -20.23 -17.00 -14.85
C VAL A 492 -20.48 -17.02 -13.34
N THR A 493 -20.77 -18.22 -12.82
CA THR A 493 -21.17 -18.48 -11.43
C THR A 493 -20.00 -18.70 -10.47
N ASP A 494 -18.84 -19.13 -10.99
CA ASP A 494 -17.71 -19.60 -10.20
C ASP A 494 -16.41 -18.90 -10.60
N LEU A 495 -15.51 -18.72 -9.63
CA LEU A 495 -14.13 -18.31 -9.85
C LEU A 495 -13.31 -19.54 -10.26
N THR A 496 -12.67 -19.50 -11.43
CA THR A 496 -11.91 -20.62 -12.01
C THR A 496 -10.44 -20.31 -12.32
N PHE A 497 -10.04 -19.02 -12.36
CA PHE A 497 -8.73 -18.61 -12.88
C PHE A 497 -7.52 -19.20 -12.14
N TYR A 498 -7.62 -19.50 -10.83
CA TYR A 498 -6.54 -20.19 -10.11
C TYR A 498 -6.27 -21.62 -10.60
N TRP A 499 -7.25 -22.27 -11.22
CA TRP A 499 -7.18 -23.68 -11.64
C TRP A 499 -7.10 -23.86 -13.16
N ASP A 500 -7.68 -22.96 -13.96
CA ASP A 500 -7.74 -23.11 -15.42
C ASP A 500 -6.65 -22.34 -16.19
N TRP A 501 -5.80 -21.54 -15.53
CA TRP A 501 -4.78 -20.68 -16.18
C TRP A 501 -3.80 -21.43 -17.09
N GLU A 502 -3.39 -22.66 -16.76
CA GLU A 502 -2.51 -23.49 -17.61
C GLU A 502 -3.17 -23.81 -18.98
N THR A 503 -4.51 -23.79 -19.04
CA THR A 503 -5.30 -24.11 -20.23
C THR A 503 -5.95 -22.90 -20.89
N LYS A 504 -6.03 -21.78 -20.17
CA LYS A 504 -6.82 -20.59 -20.52
C LYS A 504 -6.04 -19.34 -20.16
N ASN A 505 -5.54 -18.66 -21.19
CA ASN A 505 -4.74 -17.45 -21.04
C ASN A 505 -5.61 -16.26 -20.62
N TYR A 506 -5.35 -15.70 -19.44
CA TYR A 506 -5.95 -14.44 -18.98
C TYR A 506 -5.07 -13.27 -19.40
N ASN A 507 -5.52 -12.55 -20.42
CA ASN A 507 -4.83 -11.39 -20.97
C ASN A 507 -5.85 -10.30 -21.32
N SER A 508 -6.62 -9.86 -20.32
CA SER A 508 -7.62 -8.81 -20.48
C SER A 508 -6.98 -7.48 -20.87
N THR A 509 -7.69 -6.68 -21.66
CA THR A 509 -7.20 -5.34 -22.04
C THR A 509 -7.12 -4.47 -20.79
N LEU A 510 -5.99 -3.80 -20.58
CA LEU A 510 -5.82 -2.97 -19.40
C LEU A 510 -6.78 -1.79 -19.40
N LEU A 511 -7.54 -1.66 -18.31
CA LEU A 511 -8.41 -0.53 -18.07
C LEU A 511 -7.55 0.69 -17.77
N LYS A 512 -7.44 1.56 -18.78
CA LYS A 512 -6.91 2.93 -18.62
C LYS A 512 -7.92 3.74 -17.82
N ALA A 513 -7.73 3.70 -16.50
CA ALA A 513 -8.47 4.48 -15.52
C ALA A 513 -8.52 5.96 -15.91
#